data_AF-A0A6B0WCD8-F1
#
_entry.id   AF-A0A6B0WCD8-F1
#
_cell.length_a   1.000
_cell.length_b   1.000
_cell.length_c   1.000
_cell.angle_alpha   90.00
_cell.angle_beta   90.00
_cell.angle_gamma   90.00
#
_symmetry.space_group_name_H-M   'P 1'
#
loop_
_entity.id
_entity.type
_entity.pdbx_description
1 polymer ?
#
loop_
_entity_poly.entity_id
_entity_poly.type
_entity_poly.pdbx_seq_one_letter_code
_entity_poly.pdbx_strand_id
1 'polypeptide(L)' 'EWTRAGPRRLAFLVNSTRVDQVVSVADAGEVMPQKSTFFYPKLATGMVLNPLDE' A
#
# COMPACT_ATOMS: atom_id res chain seq x y z
N GLU A 1 -8.34 -15.73 2.55
CA GLU A 1 -9.68 -15.13 2.59
C GLU A 1 -10.10 -14.42 1.31
N TRP A 2 -9.22 -13.64 0.65
CA TRP A 2 -9.53 -12.80 -0.52
C TRP A 2 -10.33 -13.47 -1.68
N THR A 3 -10.19 -14.78 -1.87
CA THR A 3 -10.92 -15.53 -2.91
C THR A 3 -11.98 -16.49 -2.37
N ARG A 4 -12.21 -16.56 -1.05
CA ARG A 4 -13.17 -17.52 -0.50
C ARG A 4 -14.62 -17.00 -0.68
N ALA A 5 -15.38 -17.80 -1.43
CA ALA A 5 -16.83 -17.82 -1.63
C ALA A 5 -17.52 -16.48 -1.92
N GLY A 6 -17.68 -16.18 -3.22
CA GLY A 6 -18.63 -15.19 -3.73
C GLY A 6 -18.85 -15.45 -5.23
N PRO A 7 -20.03 -15.16 -5.80
CA PRO A 7 -20.41 -15.62 -7.14
C PRO A 7 -19.55 -15.03 -8.28
N ARG A 8 -18.69 -14.05 -7.99
CA ARG A 8 -17.76 -13.42 -8.95
C ARG A 8 -16.43 -13.11 -8.25
N ARG A 9 -15.44 -13.99 -8.37
CA ARG A 9 -14.09 -13.83 -7.80
C ARG A 9 -13.05 -14.01 -8.89
N LEU A 10 -12.18 -13.03 -9.05
CA LEU A 10 -11.00 -13.09 -9.91
C LEU A 10 -9.86 -12.38 -9.19
N ALA A 11 -8.64 -12.90 -9.30
CA ALA A 11 -7.44 -12.30 -8.76
C ALA A 11 -6.31 -12.41 -9.78
N PHE A 12 -5.48 -11.37 -9.85
CA PHE A 12 -4.28 -11.36 -10.68
C PHE A 12 -3.07 -11.35 -9.77
N LEU A 13 -2.11 -12.23 -10.06
CA LEU A 13 -0.80 -12.19 -9.45
C LEU A 13 0.09 -11.35 -10.37
N VAL A 14 0.70 -10.32 -9.79
CA VAL A 14 1.63 -9.42 -10.47
C VAL A 14 2.95 -9.41 -9.72
N ASN A 15 4.03 -9.06 -10.42
CA ASN A 15 5.32 -8.87 -9.77
C ASN A 15 5.23 -7.74 -8.75
N SER A 16 5.89 -7.93 -7.60
CA SER A 16 5.98 -6.90 -6.58
C SER A 16 6.78 -5.70 -7.09
N THR A 17 6.31 -4.50 -6.78
CA THR A 17 7.05 -3.27 -7.05
C THR A 17 8.29 -3.20 -6.16
N ARG A 18 9.46 -3.06 -6.77
CA ARG A 18 10.73 -2.89 -6.03
C ARG A 18 10.86 -1.46 -5.50
N VAL A 19 11.59 -1.28 -4.41
CA VAL A 19 11.76 0.04 -3.76
C VAL A 19 12.40 1.07 -4.69
N ASP A 20 13.40 0.66 -5.46
CA ASP A 20 14.08 1.53 -6.44
C ASP A 20 13.13 2.02 -7.55
N GLN A 21 12.16 1.20 -7.96
CA GLN A 21 11.13 1.63 -8.90
C GLN A 21 10.23 2.71 -8.29
N VAL A 22 9.83 2.56 -7.02
CA VAL A 22 9.04 3.58 -6.32
C VAL A 22 9.80 4.90 -6.25
N VAL A 23 11.09 4.85 -5.90
CA VAL A 23 11.96 6.05 -5.86
C VAL A 23 12.06 6.69 -7.24
N SER A 24 12.30 5.91 -8.28
CA SER A 24 12.43 6.44 -9.65
C SER A 24 11.15 7.15 -10.15
N VAL A 25 9.97 6.65 -9.80
CA VAL A 25 8.68 7.27 -10.15
C VAL A 25 8.49 8.59 -9.37
N ALA A 26 8.86 8.61 -8.09
CA ALA A 26 8.80 9.81 -7.28
C ALA A 26 9.78 10.90 -7.76
N ASP A 27 11.01 10.52 -8.09
CA ASP A 27 12.04 11.44 -8.63
C ASP A 27 11.61 12.03 -9.98
N ALA A 28 10.81 11.31 -10.76
CA ALA A 28 10.20 11.79 -11.99
C ALA A 28 9.00 12.74 -11.77
N GLY A 29 8.56 12.94 -10.52
CA GLY A 29 7.38 13.75 -10.20
C GLY A 29 6.04 13.06 -10.53
N GLU A 30 6.06 11.75 -10.72
CA GLU A 30 4.91 10.94 -11.13
C GLU A 30 4.28 10.19 -9.94
N VAL A 31 3.11 9.58 -10.17
CA VAL A 31 2.36 8.85 -9.14
C VAL A 31 2.23 7.38 -9.50
N MET A 32 2.50 6.51 -8.52
CA MET A 32 2.28 5.07 -8.64
C MET A 32 0.79 4.74 -8.85
N PRO A 33 0.44 3.74 -9.69
CA PRO A 33 -0.95 3.29 -9.83
C PRO A 33 -1.59 2.90 -8.49
N GLN A 34 -2.91 3.06 -8.36
CA GLN A 34 -3.58 2.71 -7.11
C GLN A 34 -3.38 1.23 -6.74
N LYS A 35 -3.10 0.98 -5.46
CA LYS A 35 -2.90 -0.36 -4.87
C LYS A 35 -1.75 -1.16 -5.49
N SER A 36 -0.77 -0.48 -6.09
CA SER A 36 0.44 -1.10 -6.67
C SER A 36 1.58 -1.33 -5.67
N THR A 37 1.49 -0.76 -4.46
CA THR A 37 2.48 -0.93 -3.39
C THR A 37 1.79 -1.25 -2.06
N PHE A 38 2.42 -2.11 -1.26
CA PHE A 38 2.00 -2.44 0.09
C PHE A 38 3.25 -2.48 0.99
N PHE A 39 3.42 -1.44 1.82
CA PHE A 39 4.52 -1.36 2.78
C PHE A 39 4.11 -2.00 4.10
N TYR A 40 4.91 -2.96 4.59
CA TYR A 40 4.67 -3.64 5.86
C TYR A 40 5.89 -3.55 6.78
N PRO A 41 5.73 -3.16 8.06
CA PRO A 41 4.49 -2.62 8.63
C PRO A 41 4.14 -1.29 7.96
N LYS A 42 2.84 -0.95 7.93
CA LYS A 42 2.44 0.37 7.46
C LYS A 42 3.08 1.38 8.41
N LEU A 43 3.78 2.37 7.85
CA LEU A 43 4.40 3.42 8.64
C LEU A 43 3.33 4.00 9.57
N ALA A 44 3.57 3.96 10.88
CA ALA A 44 2.69 4.54 11.90
C ALA A 44 2.76 6.08 11.90
N THR A 45 3.08 6.67 10.74
CA THR A 45 3.13 8.11 10.52
C THR A 45 1.71 8.66 10.56
N GLY A 46 1.52 9.79 11.26
CA GLY A 46 0.22 10.45 11.37
C GLY A 46 -0.67 9.92 12.50
N MET A 47 -0.20 8.98 13.32
CA MET A 47 -0.86 8.63 14.57
C MET A 47 -0.50 9.69 15.62
N VAL A 48 -1.35 10.70 15.78
CA VAL A 48 -1.26 11.68 16.88
C VAL A 48 -2.09 11.14 18.02
N LEU A 49 -1.46 10.79 19.13
CA LEU A 49 -2.16 10.50 20.37
C LEU A 49 -2.57 11.85 20.97
N ASN A 50 -3.87 12.10 21.13
CA ASN A 50 -4.34 13.20 21.96
C ASN A 50 -4.13 12.79 23.41
N PRO A 51 -3.18 13.39 24.15
CA PRO A 51 -3.03 13.09 25.56
C PRO A 51 -4.34 13.45 26.26
N LEU A 52 -4.90 12.46 26.96
CA LEU A 52 -5.85 12.73 28.03
C LEU A 52 -4.97 13.05 29.23
N ASP A 53 -4.47 14.28 29.33
CA ASP A 53 -3.96 14.74 30.63
C ASP A 53 -5.11 14.60 31.65
N GLU A 54 -4.81 14.37 32.94
CA GLU A 54 -5.76 13.93 34.00
C GLU A 54 -7.21 14.42 33.88
#